data_AF-A0A2D4XQE2-F1
#
_entry.id   AF-A0A2D4XQE2-F1
#
_cell.length_a   1.000
_cell.length_b   1.000
_cell.length_c   1.000
_cell.angle_alpha   90.00
_cell.angle_beta   90.00
_cell.angle_gamma   90.00
#
_symmetry.space_group_name_H-M   'P 1'
#
loop_
_entity.id
_entity.type
_entity.pdbx_description
1 polymer ?
#
loop_
_entity_poly.entity_id
_entity_poly.type
_entity_poly.pdbx_seq_one_letter_code
_entity_poly.pdbx_strand_id
1 'polypeptide(L)'
;MSDVAVNRKLTSKQTALVDALVANGCSITEAASLAGYASGDSGRVTASKALRLPHVQAYMMQSIAESMGVSATIAAAKLVQLSRGAKSEYVQLEASKDILDRAGFKAPEKHMHLHAGDISVNIDLS
;
A
#
# COMPACT_ATOMS: atom_id res chain seq x y z
N MET A 1 -1.00 -23.96 -9.15
CA MET A 1 -2.44 -23.59 -9.25
C MET A 1 -2.71 -22.10 -9.00
N SER A 2 -1.70 -21.27 -8.67
CA SER A 2 -1.90 -19.89 -8.22
C SER A 2 -2.00 -18.83 -9.35
N ASP A 3 -1.31 -19.02 -10.48
CA ASP A 3 -1.26 -18.02 -11.56
C ASP A 3 -2.59 -17.80 -12.29
N VAL A 4 -3.41 -18.85 -12.42
CA VAL A 4 -4.70 -18.78 -13.14
C VAL A 4 -5.71 -17.91 -12.38
N ALA A 5 -5.61 -17.83 -11.05
CA ALA A 5 -6.54 -17.06 -10.22
C ALA A 5 -6.31 -15.54 -10.31
N VAL A 6 -5.08 -15.10 -10.62
CA VAL A 6 -4.73 -13.68 -10.76
C VAL A 6 -5.11 -13.14 -12.14
N ASN A 7 -5.02 -13.98 -13.18
CA ASN A 7 -5.27 -13.57 -14.57
C ASN A 7 -6.76 -13.55 -14.99
N ARG A 8 -7.68 -13.62 -14.01
CA ARG A 8 -9.13 -13.57 -14.28
C ARG A 8 -9.58 -12.12 -14.47
N LYS A 9 -10.32 -11.87 -15.56
CA LYS A 9 -10.88 -10.54 -15.85
C LYS A 9 -11.84 -10.07 -14.75
N LEU A 10 -11.65 -8.83 -14.30
CA LEU A 10 -12.54 -8.16 -13.34
C LEU A 10 -13.92 -7.90 -13.96
N THR A 11 -14.96 -8.00 -13.12
CA THR A 11 -16.30 -7.53 -13.50
C THR A 11 -16.44 -6.04 -13.22
N SER A 12 -17.34 -5.36 -13.91
CA SER A 12 -17.60 -3.93 -13.70
C SER A 12 -17.97 -3.58 -12.26
N LYS A 13 -18.74 -4.45 -11.58
CA LYS A 13 -19.08 -4.28 -10.16
C LYS A 13 -17.89 -4.45 -9.23
N GLN A 14 -16.96 -5.37 -9.55
CA GLN A 14 -15.74 -5.57 -8.75
C GLN A 14 -14.80 -4.38 -8.88
N THR A 15 -14.66 -3.84 -10.09
CA THR A 15 -13.89 -2.62 -10.36
C THR A 15 -14.48 -1.44 -9.61
N ALA A 16 -15.77 -1.16 -9.77
CA ALA A 16 -16.46 -0.06 -9.09
C ALA A 16 -16.37 -0.15 -7.55
N LEU A 17 -16.40 -1.37 -7.00
CA LEU A 17 -16.24 -1.60 -5.57
C LEU A 17 -14.85 -1.18 -5.06
N VAL A 18 -13.80 -1.59 -5.78
CA VAL A 18 -12.43 -1.25 -5.43
C VAL A 18 -12.18 0.24 -5.62
N ASP A 19 -12.65 0.82 -6.72
CA ASP A 19 -12.49 2.25 -7.02
C ASP A 19 -13.14 3.11 -5.93
N ALA A 20 -14.36 2.75 -5.50
CA ALA A 20 -15.06 3.45 -4.43
C ALA A 20 -14.33 3.37 -3.07
N LEU A 21 -13.68 2.24 -2.77
CA LEU A 21 -12.88 2.09 -1.55
C LEU A 21 -11.61 2.94 -1.61
N VAL A 22 -10.87 2.88 -2.71
CA VAL A 22 -9.59 3.58 -2.86
C VAL A 22 -9.78 5.09 -2.96
N ALA A 23 -10.80 5.56 -3.68
CA ALA A 23 -11.04 6.99 -3.87
C ALA A 23 -11.62 7.66 -2.62
N ASN A 24 -12.57 7.01 -1.94
CA ASN A 24 -13.33 7.65 -0.85
C ASN A 24 -12.86 7.25 0.55
N GLY A 25 -12.10 6.16 0.71
CA GLY A 25 -11.73 5.63 2.03
C GLY A 25 -12.94 5.20 2.87
N CYS A 26 -14.05 4.82 2.22
CA CYS A 26 -15.33 4.53 2.86
C CYS A 26 -15.44 3.08 3.38
N SER A 27 -16.51 2.78 4.11
CA SER A 27 -16.79 1.43 4.60
C SER A 27 -17.17 0.48 3.46
N ILE A 28 -17.01 -0.84 3.68
CA ILE A 28 -17.42 -1.87 2.68
C ILE A 28 -18.91 -1.75 2.36
N THR A 29 -19.75 -1.36 3.33
CA THR A 29 -21.19 -1.18 3.14
C THR A 29 -21.50 -0.05 2.16
N GLU A 30 -20.83 1.10 2.33
CA GLU A 30 -20.98 2.26 1.46
C GLU A 30 -20.43 1.98 0.06
N ALA A 31 -19.22 1.39 -0.01
CA ALA A 31 -18.62 1.01 -1.29
C ALA A 31 -19.48 -0.01 -2.05
N ALA A 32 -20.09 -0.97 -1.35
CA ALA A 32 -21.01 -1.93 -1.94
C ALA A 32 -22.26 -1.24 -2.50
N SER A 33 -22.81 -0.26 -1.79
CA SER A 33 -23.94 0.54 -2.26
C SER A 33 -23.57 1.34 -3.53
N LEU A 34 -22.42 2.01 -3.52
CA LEU A 34 -21.91 2.78 -4.67
C LEU A 34 -21.62 1.92 -5.88
N ALA A 35 -21.12 0.70 -5.67
CA ALA A 35 -20.83 -0.26 -6.74
C ALA A 35 -22.07 -1.02 -7.26
N GLY A 36 -23.27 -0.72 -6.73
CA GLY A 36 -24.53 -1.32 -7.18
C GLY A 36 -24.72 -2.77 -6.73
N TYR A 37 -24.22 -3.13 -5.55
CA TYR A 37 -24.60 -4.37 -4.86
C TYR A 37 -25.99 -4.22 -4.21
N ALA A 38 -26.60 -5.36 -3.84
CA ALA A 38 -27.91 -5.36 -3.18
C ALA A 38 -27.89 -4.59 -1.85
N SER A 39 -29.01 -3.98 -1.49
CA SER A 39 -29.13 -3.25 -0.23
C SER A 39 -29.05 -4.18 0.98
N GLY A 40 -28.54 -3.65 2.09
CA GLY A 40 -28.45 -4.35 3.37
C GLY A 40 -27.30 -5.37 3.44
N ASP A 41 -27.42 -6.33 4.36
CA ASP A 41 -26.33 -7.26 4.67
C ASP A 41 -25.95 -8.18 3.51
N SER A 42 -26.90 -8.50 2.63
CA SER A 42 -26.66 -9.37 1.47
C SER A 42 -25.60 -8.78 0.51
N GLY A 43 -25.68 -7.48 0.21
CA GLY A 43 -24.70 -6.79 -0.62
C GLY A 43 -23.35 -6.67 0.06
N ARG A 44 -23.33 -6.29 1.34
CA ARG A 44 -22.11 -6.18 2.13
C ARG A 44 -21.33 -7.50 2.20
N VAL A 45 -22.01 -8.62 2.46
CA VAL A 45 -21.38 -9.95 2.51
C VAL A 45 -20.83 -10.35 1.13
N THR A 46 -21.57 -10.05 0.06
CA THR A 46 -21.14 -10.37 -1.30
C THR A 46 -19.93 -9.53 -1.71
N ALA A 47 -19.92 -8.23 -1.41
CA ALA A 47 -18.78 -7.36 -1.61
C ALA A 47 -17.56 -7.83 -0.80
N SER A 48 -17.75 -8.20 0.46
CA SER A 48 -16.68 -8.75 1.31
C SER A 48 -16.06 -10.02 0.72
N LYS A 49 -16.89 -10.92 0.17
CA LYS A 49 -16.40 -12.11 -0.54
C LYS A 49 -15.63 -11.74 -1.81
N ALA A 50 -16.11 -10.76 -2.58
CA ALA A 50 -15.46 -10.30 -3.80
C ALA A 50 -14.05 -9.74 -3.54
N LEU A 51 -13.87 -8.97 -2.45
CA LEU A 51 -12.57 -8.40 -2.05
C LEU A 51 -11.54 -9.45 -1.62
N ARG A 52 -11.95 -10.70 -1.36
CA ARG A 52 -11.05 -11.81 -1.03
C ARG A 52 -10.59 -12.58 -2.27
N LEU A 53 -11.14 -12.27 -3.45
CA LEU A 53 -10.75 -12.93 -4.69
C LEU A 53 -9.35 -12.43 -5.12
N PRO A 54 -8.42 -13.32 -5.50
CA PRO A 54 -7.04 -12.94 -5.82
C PRO A 54 -6.93 -11.87 -6.92
N HIS A 55 -7.71 -11.96 -8.00
CA HIS A 55 -7.69 -10.96 -9.07
C HIS A 55 -8.26 -9.60 -8.64
N VAL A 56 -9.20 -9.58 -7.69
CA VAL A 56 -9.74 -8.34 -7.10
C VAL A 56 -8.72 -7.71 -6.16
N GLN A 57 -8.02 -8.52 -5.36
CA GLN A 57 -6.94 -8.04 -4.51
C GLN A 57 -5.77 -7.46 -5.32
N ALA A 58 -5.40 -8.13 -6.40
CA ALA A 58 -4.37 -7.63 -7.31
C ALA A 58 -4.74 -6.26 -7.88
N TYR A 59 -5.99 -6.10 -8.33
CA TYR A 59 -6.49 -4.80 -8.81
C TYR A 59 -6.53 -3.74 -7.71
N MET A 60 -6.93 -4.11 -6.50
CA MET A 60 -6.92 -3.21 -5.35
C MET A 60 -5.50 -2.72 -5.04
N MET A 61 -4.51 -3.61 -5.03
CA MET A 61 -3.11 -3.22 -4.84
C MET A 61 -2.61 -2.30 -5.96
N GLN A 62 -2.96 -2.58 -7.22
CA GLN A 62 -2.63 -1.72 -8.34
C GLN A 62 -3.25 -0.32 -8.17
N SER A 63 -4.54 -0.24 -7.87
CA SER A 63 -5.27 1.02 -7.70
C SER A 63 -4.70 1.85 -6.54
N ILE A 64 -4.33 1.19 -5.44
CA ILE A 64 -3.65 1.85 -4.31
C ILE A 64 -2.28 2.39 -4.74
N ALA A 65 -1.49 1.60 -5.47
CA ALA A 65 -0.17 2.04 -5.93
C ALA A 65 -0.27 3.26 -6.87
N GLU A 66 -1.25 3.27 -7.78
CA GLU A 66 -1.52 4.40 -8.67
C GLU A 66 -1.94 5.65 -7.89
N SER A 67 -2.87 5.51 -6.94
CA SER A 67 -3.31 6.60 -6.05
C SER A 67 -2.17 7.14 -5.17
N MET A 68 -1.33 6.25 -4.66
CA MET A 68 -0.12 6.61 -3.90
C MET A 68 0.88 7.34 -4.78
N GLY A 69 1.05 6.96 -6.04
CA GLY A 69 1.94 7.65 -6.98
C GLY A 69 1.55 9.12 -7.15
N VAL A 70 0.26 9.40 -7.36
CA VAL A 70 -0.25 10.77 -7.43
C VAL A 70 -0.03 11.50 -6.10
N SER A 71 -0.41 10.88 -4.98
CA SER A 71 -0.25 11.46 -3.64
C SER A 71 1.22 11.75 -3.30
N ALA A 72 2.14 10.92 -3.77
CA ALA A 72 3.58 11.09 -3.59
C ALA A 72 4.10 12.34 -4.31
N THR A 73 3.57 12.68 -5.49
CA THR A 73 3.95 13.93 -6.18
C THR A 73 3.53 15.17 -5.38
N ILE A 74 2.33 15.14 -4.79
CA ILE A 74 1.83 16.22 -3.93
C ILE A 74 2.69 16.34 -2.67
N ALA A 75 3.00 15.21 -2.02
CA ALA A 75 3.87 15.18 -0.85
C ALA A 75 5.28 15.70 -1.16
N ALA A 76 5.87 15.31 -2.30
CA ALA A 76 7.17 15.79 -2.74
C ALA A 76 7.16 17.32 -2.97
N ALA A 77 6.15 17.85 -3.65
CA ALA A 77 5.99 19.29 -3.82
C ALA A 77 5.85 20.01 -2.47
N LYS A 78 5.10 19.43 -1.52
CA LYS A 78 4.93 19.99 -0.18
C LYS A 78 6.25 20.03 0.59
N LEU A 79 7.07 18.98 0.52
CA LEU A 79 8.41 18.97 1.14
C LEU A 79 9.30 20.11 0.62
N VAL A 80 9.30 20.34 -0.71
CA VAL A 80 10.05 21.45 -1.31
C VAL A 80 9.55 22.81 -0.84
N GLN A 81 8.24 22.99 -0.66
CA GLN A 81 7.69 24.23 -0.11
C GLN A 81 8.10 24.44 1.35
N LEU A 82 8.04 23.38 2.17
CA LEU A 82 8.42 23.44 3.58
C LEU A 82 9.91 23.73 3.77
N SER A 83 10.79 23.11 2.96
CA SER A 83 12.23 23.36 3.03
C SER A 83 12.62 24.78 2.61
N ARG A 84 11.80 25.46 1.80
CA ARG A 84 12.07 26.83 1.34
C ARG A 84 11.56 27.93 2.26
N GLY A 85 10.48 27.69 3.00
CA GLY A 85 9.79 28.80 3.68
C GLY A 85 8.84 28.42 4.81
N ALA A 86 9.05 27.27 5.48
CA ALA A 86 8.31 27.00 6.71
C ALA A 86 8.67 28.03 7.79
N LYS A 87 7.66 28.53 8.52
CA LYS A 87 7.88 29.49 9.63
C LYS A 87 8.69 28.90 10.79
N SER A 88 8.64 27.58 10.95
CA SER A 88 9.43 26.85 11.94
C SER A 88 10.71 26.38 11.29
N GLU A 89 11.84 26.86 11.79
CA GLU A 89 13.18 26.43 11.36
C GLU A 89 13.36 24.92 11.52
N TYR A 90 12.80 24.33 12.58
CA TYR A 90 12.81 22.88 12.79
C TYR A 90 12.10 22.13 11.65
N VAL A 91 10.89 22.57 11.26
CA VAL A 91 10.15 21.96 10.14
C VAL A 91 10.90 22.16 8.82
N GLN A 92 11.55 23.31 8.63
CA GLN A 92 12.35 23.58 7.45
C GLN A 92 13.58 22.66 7.36
N LEU A 93 14.28 22.47 8.48
CA LEU A 93 15.44 21.59 8.59
C LEU A 93 15.04 20.13 8.36
N GLU A 94 13.98 19.65 9.02
CA GLU A 94 13.48 18.29 8.83
C GLU A 94 13.07 18.06 7.37
N ALA A 95 12.31 18.98 6.75
CA ALA A 95 11.94 18.84 5.34
C ALA A 95 13.17 18.82 4.41
N SER A 96 14.20 19.61 4.71
CA SER A 96 15.45 19.64 3.93
C SER A 96 16.23 18.33 4.06
N LYS A 97 16.33 17.80 5.28
CA LYS A 97 16.94 16.50 5.58
C LYS A 97 16.18 15.36 4.88
N ASP A 98 14.86 15.38 4.95
CA ASP A 98 13.97 14.42 4.31
C ASP A 98 14.14 14.37 2.78
N ILE A 99 14.42 15.51 2.15
CA ILE A 99 14.73 15.59 0.72
C ILE A 99 16.10 14.97 0.44
N LEU A 100 17.12 15.31 1.23
CA LEU A 100 18.48 14.77 1.07
C LEU A 100 18.52 13.25 1.25
N ASP A 101 17.80 12.74 2.25
CA ASP A 101 17.74 11.31 2.54
C ASP A 101 17.09 10.54 1.39
N ARG A 102 16.02 11.08 0.79
CA ARG A 102 15.36 10.47 -0.38
C ARG A 102 16.16 10.63 -1.68
N ALA A 103 17.00 11.66 -1.78
CA ALA A 103 17.92 11.84 -2.90
C ALA A 103 19.18 10.96 -2.80
N GLY A 104 19.31 10.17 -1.72
CA GLY A 104 20.43 9.24 -1.53
C GLY A 104 21.68 9.88 -0.92
N PHE A 105 21.58 11.09 -0.38
CA PHE A 105 22.68 11.76 0.32
C PHE A 105 22.75 11.41 1.81
N LYS A 106 21.91 10.48 2.30
CA LYS A 106 21.99 9.97 3.66
C LYS A 106 23.28 9.16 3.82
N ALA A 107 23.97 9.36 4.95
CA ALA A 107 25.10 8.51 5.30
C ALA A 107 24.66 7.03 5.38
N PRO A 108 25.47 6.07 4.91
CA PRO A 108 25.13 4.65 4.99
C PRO A 108 24.88 4.23 6.44
N GLU A 109 23.74 3.60 6.71
CA GLU A 109 23.49 3.00 8.02
C GLU A 109 24.37 1.77 8.18
N LYS A 110 25.22 1.78 9.22
CA LYS A 110 26.04 0.63 9.58
C LYS A 110 25.15 -0.43 10.23
N HIS A 111 24.56 -1.30 9.43
CA HIS A 111 23.90 -2.50 9.94
C HIS A 111 24.93 -3.60 10.21
N MET A 112 25.24 -3.85 11.48
CA MET A 112 26.05 -4.99 11.89
C MET A 112 25.26 -6.28 11.66
N HIS A 113 25.54 -6.98 10.56
CA HIS A 113 25.01 -8.31 10.30
C HIS A 113 25.83 -9.29 11.12
N LEU A 114 25.33 -9.63 12.31
CA LEU A 114 25.84 -10.79 13.06
C LEU A 114 25.45 -12.04 12.25
N HIS A 115 26.39 -12.56 11.46
CA HIS A 115 26.28 -13.92 10.94
C HIS A 115 26.38 -14.88 12.13
N ALA A 116 25.25 -15.20 12.74
CA ALA A 116 25.16 -16.37 13.62
C ALA A 116 25.39 -17.60 12.72
N GLY A 117 26.62 -18.12 12.71
CA GLY A 117 26.93 -19.35 12.00
C GLY A 117 26.07 -20.48 12.55
N ASP A 118 25.28 -21.11 11.68
CA ASP A 118 24.55 -22.33 12.00
C ASP A 118 25.54 -23.44 12.34
N ILE A 119 25.71 -23.70 13.64
CA ILE A 119 26.45 -24.88 14.10
C ILE A 119 25.48 -26.06 14.08
N SER A 120 25.56 -26.89 13.04
CA SER A 120 24.90 -28.19 12.97
C SER A 120 25.77 -29.25 13.66
N VAL A 121 25.27 -29.86 14.72
CA VAL A 121 25.90 -31.02 15.37
C VAL A 121 24.93 -32.19 15.30
N ASN A 122 25.25 -33.17 14.46
CA ASN A 122 24.65 -34.51 14.50
C ASN A 122 25.53 -35.41 15.38
N ILE A 123 24.97 -35.91 16.47
CA ILE A 123 25.62 -36.95 17.29
C ILE A 123 24.86 -38.25 17.03
N ASP A 124 25.59 -39.23 16.51
CA ASP A 124 25.13 -40.62 16.38
C ASP A 124 25.64 -41.42 17.59
N LEU A 125 24.76 -42.22 18.20
CA LEU A 125 25.05 -43.04 19.36
C LEU A 125 24.65 -44.47 19.00
N SER A 126 25.56 -45.16 18.33
CA SER A 126 25.56 -46.62 18.12
C SER A 126 25.75 -47.39 19.42
#